data_AF-R4G026-F1
#
_entry.id   AF-R4G026-F1
#
_cell.length_a   1.000
_cell.length_b   1.000
_cell.length_c   1.000
_cell.angle_alpha   90.00
_cell.angle_beta   90.00
_cell.angle_gamma   90.00
#
_symmetry.space_group_name_H-M   'P 1'
#
loop_
_entity.id
_entity.type
_entity.pdbx_description
1 polymer ?
#
loop_
_entity_poly.entity_id
_entity_poly.type
_entity_poly.pdbx_seq_one_letter_code
_entity_poly.pdbx_strand_id
1 'polypeptide(L)'
;MDTMFYNMERYAYVLSFIERCFTRCLEIGETEKYDRVRGTGSFLASYNLGVFYEVTGQVEKAIYFYKQAAYEGYEKAIERLNMLLKP
;
A
#
# COMPACT_ATOMS: atom_id res chain seq x y z
N MET A 1 15.68 14.44 22.91
CA MET A 1 15.22 13.22 22.23
C MET A 1 13.71 13.35 22.14
N ASP A 2 13.22 13.84 21.00
CA ASP A 2 11.84 14.30 20.85
C ASP A 2 10.81 13.22 21.19
N THR A 3 9.75 13.61 21.89
CA THR A 3 8.57 12.80 22.24
C THR A 3 7.91 12.09 21.04
N MET A 4 8.24 12.52 19.82
CA MET A 4 7.95 11.85 18.55
C MET A 4 8.60 10.46 18.44
N PHE A 5 9.87 10.33 18.79
CA PHE A 5 10.62 9.07 18.64
C PHE A 5 10.26 8.03 19.71
N TYR A 6 9.92 8.48 20.93
CA TYR A 6 9.48 7.60 22.02
C TYR A 6 8.16 6.86 21.70
N ASN A 7 7.30 7.47 20.88
CA ASN A 7 6.05 6.83 20.43
C ASN A 7 6.25 5.90 19.22
N MET A 8 7.29 6.09 18.41
CA MET A 8 7.48 5.32 17.17
C MET A 8 7.78 3.84 17.46
N GLU A 9 8.51 3.52 18.54
CA GLU A 9 8.72 2.12 18.95
C GLU A 9 7.41 1.44 19.40
N ARG A 10 6.50 2.18 20.04
CA ARG A 10 5.19 1.67 20.47
C ARG A 10 4.28 1.35 19.28
N TYR A 11 4.38 2.12 18.20
CA TYR A 11 3.60 1.90 16.98
C TYR A 11 4.31 1.02 15.95
N ALA A 12 5.58 0.66 16.15
CA ALA A 12 6.33 -0.20 15.24
C ALA A 12 5.62 -1.53 14.98
N TYR A 13 5.06 -2.13 16.04
CA TYR A 13 4.18 -3.30 15.91
C TYR A 13 3.00 -2.98 15.00
N VAL A 14 2.21 -1.93 15.29
CA VAL A 14 1.02 -1.55 14.51
C VAL A 14 1.35 -1.30 13.03
N LEU A 15 2.46 -0.63 12.72
CA LEU A 15 2.92 -0.39 11.35
C LEU A 15 3.20 -1.71 10.61
N SER A 16 3.79 -2.70 11.29
CA SER A 16 4.00 -4.03 10.71
C SER A 16 2.70 -4.78 10.39
N PHE A 17 1.61 -4.53 11.13
CA PHE A 17 0.30 -5.13 10.81
C PHE A 17 -0.28 -4.57 9.53
N ILE A 18 -0.09 -3.28 9.25
CA ILE A 18 -0.62 -2.65 8.04
C ILE A 18 -0.04 -3.35 6.80
N GLU A 19 1.29 -3.45 6.75
CA GLU A 19 1.97 -4.15 5.66
C GLU A 19 1.51 -5.61 5.57
N ARG A 20 1.52 -6.33 6.69
CA ARG A 20 1.17 -7.75 6.71
C ARG A 20 -0.27 -8.01 6.25
N CYS A 21 -1.22 -7.15 6.65
CA CYS A 21 -2.62 -7.28 6.25
C CYS A 21 -2.81 -7.09 4.75
N PHE A 22 -2.24 -6.04 4.17
CA PHE A 22 -2.38 -5.80 2.72
C PHE A 22 -1.58 -6.79 1.88
N THR A 23 -0.41 -7.24 2.34
CA THR A 23 0.31 -8.35 1.70
C THR A 23 -0.55 -9.62 1.73
N ARG A 24 -1.19 -9.92 2.87
CA ARG A 24 -2.10 -11.06 2.96
C ARG A 24 -3.30 -10.95 2.03
N CYS A 25 -3.84 -9.75 1.82
CA CYS A 25 -4.88 -9.52 0.83
C CYS A 25 -4.42 -9.91 -0.58
N LEU A 26 -3.21 -9.50 -0.98
CA LEU A 26 -2.63 -9.86 -2.28
C LEU A 26 -2.39 -11.38 -2.42
N GLU A 27 -1.94 -12.04 -1.35
CA GLU A 27 -1.77 -13.50 -1.32
C GLU A 27 -3.09 -14.27 -1.48
N ILE A 28 -4.17 -13.76 -0.89
CA ILE A 28 -5.51 -14.34 -1.02
C ILE A 28 -6.03 -14.13 -2.45
N GLY A 29 -5.74 -12.97 -3.04
CA GLY A 29 -6.15 -12.61 -4.40
C GLY A 29 -7.64 -12.27 -4.53
N GLU A 30 -8.06 -11.92 -5.74
CA GLU A 30 -9.47 -11.73 -6.07
C GLU A 30 -10.20 -13.08 -6.17
N THR A 31 -11.49 -13.11 -5.83
CA THR A 31 -12.27 -14.34 -5.88
C THR A 31 -13.75 -14.10 -6.14
N GLU A 32 -14.37 -14.88 -7.02
CA GLU A 32 -15.81 -14.82 -7.27
C GLU A 32 -16.62 -15.80 -6.42
N LYS A 33 -15.97 -16.55 -5.53
CA LYS A 33 -16.59 -17.63 -4.77
C LYS A 33 -17.55 -17.15 -3.67
N TYR A 34 -17.37 -15.93 -3.18
CA TYR A 34 -18.16 -15.33 -2.11
C TYR A 34 -18.25 -13.80 -2.30
N ASP A 35 -19.15 -13.16 -1.57
CA ASP A 35 -19.31 -11.71 -1.60
C ASP A 35 -17.99 -11.02 -1.24
N ARG A 36 -17.53 -10.17 -2.16
CA ARG A 36 -16.29 -9.42 -2.04
C ARG A 36 -16.47 -7.99 -2.50
N VAL A 37 -15.59 -7.12 -2.03
CA VAL A 37 -15.39 -5.81 -2.66
C VAL A 37 -14.31 -5.98 -3.72
N ARG A 38 -14.62 -5.63 -4.97
CA ARG A 38 -13.67 -5.73 -6.08
C ARG A 38 -12.40 -4.92 -5.78
N GLY A 39 -11.24 -5.56 -5.93
CA GLY A 39 -9.93 -4.93 -5.78
C GLY A 39 -9.29 -5.12 -4.41
N THR A 40 -10.01 -5.63 -3.40
CA THR A 40 -9.43 -5.83 -2.06
C THR A 40 -8.34 -6.87 -2.04
N GLY A 41 -8.29 -7.80 -2.99
CA GLY A 41 -7.22 -8.77 -3.17
C GLY A 41 -6.25 -8.44 -4.29
N SER A 42 -6.41 -7.29 -4.97
CA SER A 42 -5.53 -6.85 -6.06
C SER A 42 -5.17 -5.36 -5.99
N PHE A 43 -5.83 -4.50 -6.75
CA PHE A 43 -5.38 -3.13 -6.99
C PHE A 43 -5.58 -2.20 -5.79
N LEU A 44 -6.60 -2.41 -4.95
CA LEU A 44 -6.78 -1.61 -3.73
C LEU A 44 -5.75 -1.98 -2.67
N ALA A 45 -5.45 -3.28 -2.52
CA ALA A 45 -4.40 -3.73 -1.61
C ALA A 45 -3.01 -3.24 -2.06
N SER A 46 -2.71 -3.36 -3.36
CA SER A 46 -1.49 -2.81 -3.95
C SER A 46 -1.40 -1.29 -3.73
N TYR A 47 -2.47 -0.54 -4.00
CA TYR A 47 -2.47 0.90 -3.76
C TYR A 47 -2.21 1.26 -2.30
N ASN A 48 -2.84 0.56 -1.35
CA ASN A 48 -2.65 0.81 0.08
C ASN A 48 -1.23 0.47 0.56
N LEU A 49 -0.59 -0.57 0.01
CA LEU A 49 0.84 -0.81 0.24
C LEU A 49 1.69 0.33 -0.32
N GLY A 50 1.35 0.84 -1.50
CA GLY A 50 1.98 2.03 -2.07
C GLY A 50 1.93 3.22 -1.11
N VAL A 51 0.73 3.54 -0.59
CA VAL A 51 0.54 4.62 0.39
C VAL A 51 1.36 4.36 1.66
N PHE A 52 1.31 3.15 2.22
CA PHE A 52 2.06 2.79 3.41
C PHE A 52 3.57 3.00 3.23
N TYR A 53 4.12 2.52 2.12
CA TYR A 53 5.55 2.68 1.85
C TYR A 53 5.94 4.12 1.57
N GLU A 54 5.05 4.90 0.96
CA GLU A 54 5.28 6.32 0.72
C GLU A 54 5.35 7.11 2.03
N VAL A 55 4.36 6.94 2.93
CA VAL A 55 4.33 7.66 4.22
C VAL A 55 5.42 7.22 5.19
N THR A 56 5.96 6.00 5.00
CA THR A 56 7.11 5.50 5.79
C THR A 56 8.47 5.79 5.13
N GLY A 57 8.49 6.58 4.04
CA GLY A 57 9.72 7.04 3.39
C GLY A 57 10.39 6.02 2.46
N GLN A 58 9.79 4.86 2.23
CA GLN A 58 10.28 3.81 1.33
C GLN A 58 9.76 4.02 -0.10
N VAL A 59 10.13 5.14 -0.72
CA VAL A 59 9.56 5.62 -2.00
C VAL A 59 9.69 4.61 -3.14
N GLU A 60 10.81 3.88 -3.23
CA GLU A 60 11.01 2.87 -4.28
C GLU A 60 9.98 1.73 -4.19
N LYS A 61 9.68 1.25 -2.97
CA LYS A 61 8.63 0.26 -2.74
C LYS A 61 7.25 0.85 -3.02
N ALA A 62 7.03 2.11 -2.65
CA ALA A 62 5.78 2.79 -2.97
C ALA A 62 5.50 2.79 -4.48
N ILE A 63 6.50 3.19 -5.28
CA ILE A 63 6.42 3.19 -6.75
C ILE A 63 6.15 1.78 -7.29
N TYR A 64 6.82 0.75 -6.74
CA TYR A 64 6.56 -0.64 -7.14
C TYR A 64 5.09 -1.01 -6.96
N PHE A 65 4.51 -0.77 -5.79
CA PHE A 65 3.12 -1.14 -5.49
C PHE A 65 2.10 -0.27 -6.23
N TYR A 66 2.36 1.03 -6.39
CA TYR A 66 1.51 1.86 -7.23
C TYR A 66 1.52 1.41 -8.69
N LYS A 67 2.65 0.92 -9.22
CA LYS A 67 2.70 0.35 -10.58
C LYS A 67 1.79 -0.88 -10.73
N GLN A 68 1.75 -1.75 -9.72
CA GLN A 68 0.84 -2.90 -9.71
C GLN A 68 -0.64 -2.45 -9.73
N ALA A 69 -1.01 -1.50 -8.88
CA ALA A 69 -2.38 -0.96 -8.86
C ALA A 69 -2.74 -0.22 -10.15
N ALA A 70 -1.81 0.53 -10.73
CA ALA A 70 -1.99 1.24 -11.99
C ALA A 70 -2.11 0.29 -13.20
N TYR A 71 -1.41 -0.84 -13.19
CA TYR A 71 -1.51 -1.88 -14.23
C TYR A 71 -2.94 -2.43 -14.35
N GLU A 72 -3.65 -2.52 -13.23
CA GLU A 72 -5.07 -2.91 -13.14
C GLU A 72 -6.04 -1.74 -13.44
N GLY A 73 -5.52 -0.58 -13.84
CA GLY A 73 -6.30 0.61 -14.20
C GLY A 73 -6.79 1.45 -13.03
N TYR A 74 -6.20 1.33 -11.83
CA TYR A 74 -6.63 2.14 -10.69
C TYR A 74 -6.14 3.59 -10.82
N GLU A 75 -7.07 4.50 -11.13
CA GLU A 75 -6.79 5.90 -11.47
C GLU A 75 -5.96 6.63 -10.41
N LYS A 76 -6.28 6.46 -9.11
CA LYS A 76 -5.51 7.12 -8.03
C LYS A 76 -4.05 6.68 -7.99
N ALA A 77 -3.75 5.43 -8.36
CA ALA A 77 -2.37 4.95 -8.43
C ALA A 77 -1.63 5.57 -9.63
N ILE A 78 -2.31 5.68 -10.78
CA ILE A 78 -1.79 6.32 -11.99
C ILE A 78 -1.46 7.79 -11.70
N GLU A 79 -2.39 8.52 -11.10
CA GLU A 79 -2.20 9.93 -10.71
C GLU A 79 -1.02 10.08 -9.75
N ARG A 80 -0.93 9.23 -8.72
CA ARG A 80 0.16 9.31 -7.73
C ARG A 80 1.52 8.99 -8.35
N LEU A 81 1.62 7.98 -9.21
CA LEU A 81 2.85 7.68 -9.97
C LEU A 81 3.28 8.86 -10.82
N ASN A 82 2.35 9.49 -11.53
CA ASN A 82 2.67 10.66 -12.34
C ASN A 82 3.18 11.83 -11.50
N MET A 83 2.78 11.96 -10.24
CA MET A 83 3.35 12.97 -9.34
C MET A 83 4.75 12.57 -8.86
N LEU A 84 4.97 11.30 -8.52
CA LEU A 84 6.25 10.80 -7.99
C LEU A 84 7.36 10.70 -9.03
N LEU A 85 7.01 10.48 -10.30
CA LEU A 85 7.96 10.30 -11.40
C LEU A 85 8.20 11.58 -12.21
N LYS A 86 7.60 12.70 -11.81
CA LYS A 86 7.93 14.00 -12.40
C LYS A 86 9.40 14.34 -12.08
N PRO A 87 10.19 14.76 -13.08
CA PRO A 87 11.56 15.20 -12.88
C PRO A 87 11.65 16.50 -12.07
#